data_AF-U6L9R9-F1
#
_entry.id   AF-U6L9R9-F1
#
_cell.length_a   1.000
_cell.length_b   1.000
_cell.length_c   1.000
_cell.angle_alpha   90.00
_cell.angle_beta   90.00
_cell.angle_gamma   90.00
#
_symmetry.space_group_name_H-M   'P 1'
#
loop_
_entity.id
_entity.type
_entity.pdbx_description
1 polymer ?
#
loop_
_entity_poly.entity_id
_entity_poly.type
_entity_poly.pdbx_seq_one_letter_code
_entity_poly.pdbx_strand_id
1 'polypeptide(L)'
;AEWHSRTTLRFYQSSELGPLLSPAAAEGAPLLEFPFLQNIKPQLLLPRMQPLETLLRLPASLQHVDIPLPPHDQWILEDYFLTILRNFLPNISLCAEQLLRVPVDHPQFDYVLVECLFSEMLRLPRSPIIRGASGAPFAYARLLHRLCQLQNPLISVVETLLTSLVRRSIDMDHQTLLTLSDFFGYWLNAWGGPSKLLEEWVGVGRGPPSTKLFIKLALEKAMRINYPDALCMYTSS
;
A
#
# COMPACT_ATOMS: atom_id res chain seq x y z
N ALA A 1 15.63 -17.01 -19.54
CA ALA A 1 14.96 -16.68 -18.26
C ALA A 1 14.33 -17.97 -17.76
N GLU A 2 14.73 -18.45 -16.59
CA GLU A 2 14.08 -19.60 -15.98
C GLU A 2 12.80 -19.14 -15.28
N TRP A 3 11.66 -19.76 -15.59
CA TRP A 3 10.34 -19.38 -15.05
C TRP A 3 10.15 -19.95 -13.63
N HIS A 4 11.00 -19.53 -12.71
CA HIS A 4 10.93 -19.90 -11.29
C HIS A 4 10.28 -18.76 -10.48
N SER A 5 9.22 -19.10 -9.75
CA SER A 5 8.55 -18.20 -8.78
C SER A 5 8.74 -18.78 -7.39
N ARG A 6 9.17 -17.94 -6.44
CA ARG A 6 9.35 -18.32 -5.04
C ARG A 6 8.12 -17.99 -4.19
N THR A 7 7.20 -17.16 -4.70
CA THR A 7 6.02 -16.69 -3.95
C THR A 7 4.75 -17.48 -4.26
N THR A 8 4.67 -18.19 -5.40
CA THR A 8 3.48 -19.01 -5.69
C THR A 8 3.54 -20.36 -5.00
N LEU A 9 2.60 -20.62 -4.07
CA LEU A 9 2.36 -21.97 -3.58
C LEU A 9 1.65 -22.81 -4.64
N ARG A 10 2.32 -23.87 -5.09
CA ARG A 10 1.80 -24.78 -6.12
C ARG A 10 1.44 -26.12 -5.48
N PHE A 11 0.30 -26.17 -4.81
CA PHE A 11 -0.16 -27.38 -4.12
C PHE A 11 -0.21 -28.62 -5.03
N TYR A 12 -0.50 -28.44 -6.31
CA TYR A 12 -0.51 -29.49 -7.33
C TYR A 12 0.87 -30.11 -7.60
N GLN A 13 1.97 -29.48 -7.16
CA GLN A 13 3.33 -30.03 -7.25
C GLN A 13 3.71 -30.88 -6.02
N SER A 14 2.80 -31.09 -5.08
CA SER A 14 3.07 -31.98 -3.95
C SER A 14 3.34 -33.41 -4.43
N SER A 15 4.18 -34.14 -3.70
CA SER A 15 4.55 -35.52 -4.01
C SER A 15 3.36 -36.48 -4.13
N GLU A 16 2.25 -36.14 -3.49
CA GLU A 16 1.01 -36.94 -3.48
C GLU A 16 0.10 -36.63 -4.66
N LEU A 17 0.04 -35.37 -5.13
CA LEU A 17 -0.88 -34.91 -6.18
C LEU A 17 -0.25 -34.94 -7.58
N GLY A 18 1.07 -34.78 -7.69
CA GLY A 18 1.79 -34.81 -8.96
C GLY A 18 1.46 -36.02 -9.85
N PRO A 19 1.50 -37.28 -9.35
CA PRO A 19 1.20 -38.44 -10.17
C PRO A 19 -0.28 -38.53 -10.57
N LEU A 20 -1.20 -38.01 -9.74
CA LEU A 20 -2.65 -38.03 -9.99
C LEU A 20 -3.09 -37.01 -11.05
N LEU A 21 -2.33 -35.93 -11.21
CA LEU A 21 -2.60 -34.83 -12.15
C LEU A 21 -1.79 -34.96 -13.44
N SER A 22 -1.05 -36.06 -13.62
CA SER A 22 -0.37 -36.34 -14.87
C SER A 22 -1.42 -36.41 -15.98
N PRO A 23 -1.23 -35.66 -17.09
CA PRO A 23 -2.24 -35.59 -18.12
C PRO A 23 -2.42 -36.98 -18.73
N ALA A 24 -3.55 -37.63 -18.43
CA ALA A 24 -4.04 -38.73 -19.25
C ALA A 24 -4.16 -38.17 -20.66
N ALA A 25 -3.45 -38.75 -21.65
CA ALA A 25 -3.32 -38.28 -23.02
C ALA A 25 -4.58 -37.51 -23.49
N ALA A 26 -4.53 -36.19 -23.38
CA ALA A 26 -5.74 -35.37 -23.31
C ALA A 26 -6.15 -34.91 -24.70
N GLU A 27 -7.46 -35.02 -24.95
CA GLU A 27 -8.22 -34.27 -25.93
C GLU A 27 -7.74 -32.80 -25.98
N GLY A 28 -7.57 -32.28 -27.20
CA GLY A 28 -7.08 -30.93 -27.42
C GLY A 28 -7.95 -29.90 -26.71
N ALA A 29 -7.33 -28.90 -26.08
CA ALA A 29 -8.05 -27.78 -25.48
C ALA A 29 -9.01 -27.17 -26.53
N PRO A 30 -10.27 -26.90 -26.17
CA PRO A 30 -11.22 -26.30 -27.11
C PRO A 30 -10.65 -24.96 -27.59
N LEU A 31 -10.71 -24.74 -28.90
CA LEU A 31 -10.31 -23.45 -29.49
C LEU A 31 -11.22 -22.37 -28.91
N LEU A 32 -10.63 -21.46 -28.14
CA LEU A 32 -11.32 -20.27 -27.65
C LEU A 32 -11.43 -19.27 -28.80
N GLU A 33 -12.61 -19.19 -29.42
CA GLU A 33 -12.91 -18.10 -30.34
C GLU A 33 -13.21 -16.83 -29.52
N PHE A 34 -12.37 -15.82 -29.67
CA PHE A 34 -12.65 -14.50 -29.11
C PHE A 34 -13.84 -13.91 -29.87
N PRO A 35 -14.87 -13.41 -29.18
CA PRO A 35 -16.01 -12.80 -29.84
C PRO A 35 -15.53 -11.61 -30.68
N PHE A 36 -15.81 -11.66 -31.98
CA PHE A 36 -15.45 -10.60 -32.90
C PHE A 36 -16.17 -9.31 -32.47
N LEU A 37 -15.43 -8.21 -32.32
CA LEU A 37 -15.93 -6.91 -31.81
C LEU A 37 -16.82 -6.18 -32.83
N GLN A 38 -17.82 -6.84 -33.41
CA GLN A 38 -18.81 -6.20 -34.27
C GLN A 38 -20.02 -5.80 -33.44
N ASN A 39 -20.14 -4.49 -33.19
CA ASN A 39 -21.34 -3.80 -32.73
C ASN A 39 -21.84 -4.14 -31.33
N ILE A 40 -20.97 -4.02 -30.33
CA ILE A 40 -21.44 -4.04 -28.96
C ILE A 40 -22.05 -2.68 -28.62
N LYS A 41 -23.36 -2.67 -28.34
CA LYS A 41 -24.07 -1.55 -27.72
C LYS A 41 -23.22 -0.91 -26.61
N PRO A 42 -23.38 0.40 -26.32
CA PRO A 42 -22.63 1.11 -25.26
C PRO A 42 -22.91 0.60 -23.82
N GLN A 43 -23.58 -0.55 -23.68
CA GLN A 43 -23.85 -1.26 -22.42
C GLN A 43 -22.74 -2.20 -22.00
N LEU A 44 -21.74 -2.47 -22.85
CA LEU A 44 -20.42 -2.76 -22.28
C LEU A 44 -19.92 -1.48 -21.64
N LEU A 45 -20.25 -1.34 -20.36
CA LEU A 45 -19.30 -0.85 -19.38
C LEU A 45 -18.09 -1.79 -19.50
N LEU A 46 -17.29 -1.65 -20.57
CA LEU A 46 -15.90 -2.04 -20.57
C LEU A 46 -15.42 -1.57 -19.20
N PRO A 47 -14.92 -2.46 -18.32
CA PRO A 47 -14.34 -2.00 -17.08
C PRO A 47 -13.39 -0.91 -17.53
N ARG A 48 -13.72 0.35 -17.19
CA ARG A 48 -12.94 1.53 -17.60
C ARG A 48 -11.53 1.06 -17.36
N MET A 49 -10.75 0.87 -18.43
CA MET A 49 -9.41 0.34 -18.28
C MET A 49 -8.77 1.31 -17.30
N GLN A 50 -8.68 0.87 -16.04
CA GLN A 50 -7.95 1.63 -15.06
C GLN A 50 -6.56 1.55 -15.67
N PRO A 51 -5.94 2.70 -16.00
CA PRO A 51 -4.69 2.72 -16.73
C PRO A 51 -3.82 1.63 -16.15
N LEU A 52 -3.52 0.63 -17.00
CA LEU A 52 -2.97 -0.65 -16.58
C LEU A 52 -1.72 -0.36 -15.75
N GLU A 53 -1.88 -0.58 -14.45
CA GLU A 53 -0.93 -1.31 -13.62
C GLU A 53 0.51 -0.81 -13.66
N THR A 54 0.71 0.43 -13.25
CA THR A 54 1.73 0.64 -12.22
C THR A 54 1.00 1.22 -11.04
N LEU A 55 0.85 0.42 -9.96
CA LEU A 55 0.87 1.00 -8.63
C LEU A 55 1.97 2.07 -8.66
N LEU A 56 1.71 3.27 -8.17
CA LEU A 56 2.76 4.26 -7.97
C LEU A 56 3.80 3.56 -7.10
N ARG A 57 4.82 2.95 -7.70
CA ARG A 57 5.84 2.22 -6.97
C ARG A 57 6.64 3.31 -6.30
N LEU A 58 6.29 3.59 -5.05
CA LEU A 58 6.99 4.51 -4.20
C LEU A 58 8.35 3.84 -3.97
N PRO A 59 9.45 4.24 -4.64
CA PRO A 59 10.71 3.49 -4.64
C PRO A 59 11.48 3.63 -3.31
N ALA A 60 10.75 3.98 -2.25
CA ALA A 60 11.21 4.64 -1.05
C ALA A 60 11.82 3.67 -0.04
N SER A 61 11.31 2.43 0.03
CA SER A 61 11.65 1.50 1.11
C SER A 61 12.40 0.25 0.61
N LEU A 62 12.16 -0.19 -0.64
CA LEU A 62 12.81 -1.37 -1.24
C LEU A 62 14.33 -1.30 -1.43
N GLN A 63 14.96 -0.11 -1.31
CA GLN A 63 16.41 0.05 -1.45
C GLN A 63 17.22 -0.53 -0.27
N HIS A 64 16.56 -0.94 0.81
CA HIS A 64 17.21 -1.39 2.05
C HIS A 64 17.44 -2.90 2.11
N VAL A 65 17.14 -3.66 1.05
CA VAL A 65 17.26 -5.13 1.07
C VAL A 65 18.25 -5.62 0.02
N ASP A 66 19.24 -6.41 0.49
CA ASP A 66 20.34 -6.95 -0.32
C ASP A 66 19.87 -7.91 -1.42
N ILE A 67 18.75 -8.59 -1.20
CA ILE A 67 18.16 -9.56 -2.13
C ILE A 67 16.78 -9.07 -2.55
N PRO A 68 16.62 -8.53 -3.77
CA PRO A 68 15.33 -8.12 -4.27
C PRO A 68 14.48 -9.31 -4.72
N LEU A 69 13.18 -9.24 -4.42
CA LEU A 69 12.15 -10.10 -5.01
C LEU A 69 12.16 -9.88 -6.52
N PRO A 70 12.04 -10.96 -7.30
CA PRO A 70 11.78 -10.83 -8.72
C PRO A 70 10.52 -10.00 -8.99
N PRO A 71 10.47 -9.20 -10.08
CA PRO A 71 9.36 -8.30 -10.34
C PRO A 71 8.03 -9.03 -10.53
N HIS A 72 8.04 -10.26 -11.03
CA HIS A 72 6.84 -11.10 -11.15
C HIS A 72 6.35 -11.57 -9.79
N ASP A 73 7.25 -11.98 -8.90
CA ASP A 73 6.92 -12.42 -7.54
C ASP A 73 6.37 -11.27 -6.69
N GLN A 74 6.94 -10.07 -6.86
CA GLN A 74 6.42 -8.83 -6.26
C GLN A 74 5.01 -8.51 -6.76
N TRP A 75 4.77 -8.56 -8.08
CA TRP A 75 3.44 -8.28 -8.66
C TRP A 75 2.38 -9.25 -8.13
N ILE A 76 2.70 -10.55 -8.03
CA ILE A 76 1.82 -11.56 -7.45
C ILE A 76 1.49 -11.23 -5.99
N LEU A 77 2.51 -10.86 -5.20
CA LEU A 77 2.34 -10.52 -3.80
C LEU A 77 1.47 -9.26 -3.60
N GLU A 78 1.69 -8.23 -4.42
CA GLU A 78 0.86 -7.02 -4.44
C GLU A 78 -0.60 -7.38 -4.74
N ASP A 79 -0.87 -8.19 -5.76
CA ASP A 79 -2.25 -8.59 -6.11
C ASP A 79 -2.94 -9.39 -4.99
N TYR A 80 -2.19 -10.24 -4.27
CA TYR A 80 -2.70 -10.91 -3.07
C TYR A 80 -3.10 -9.91 -1.98
N PHE A 81 -2.26 -8.92 -1.68
CA PHE A 81 -2.59 -7.89 -0.71
C PHE A 81 -3.82 -7.08 -1.11
N LEU A 82 -3.91 -6.68 -2.39
CA LEU A 82 -5.07 -5.96 -2.92
C LEU A 82 -6.35 -6.79 -2.80
N THR A 83 -6.25 -8.10 -3.05
CA THR A 83 -7.38 -9.03 -2.91
C THR A 83 -7.81 -9.16 -1.45
N ILE A 84 -6.88 -9.26 -0.51
CA ILE A 84 -7.19 -9.28 0.93
C ILE A 84 -7.87 -7.98 1.36
N LEU A 85 -7.34 -6.83 0.94
CA LEU A 85 -7.93 -5.52 1.22
C LEU A 85 -9.37 -5.43 0.70
N ARG A 86 -9.62 -5.84 -0.55
CA ARG A 86 -10.97 -5.80 -1.14
C ARG A 86 -12.00 -6.62 -0.34
N ASN A 87 -11.57 -7.73 0.23
CA ASN A 87 -12.47 -8.65 0.94
C ASN A 87 -12.63 -8.33 2.44
N PHE A 88 -11.57 -7.87 3.10
CA PHE A 88 -11.52 -7.82 4.57
C PHE A 88 -11.39 -6.42 5.17
N LEU A 89 -11.15 -5.37 4.37
CA LEU A 89 -10.99 -4.00 4.88
C LEU A 89 -12.11 -3.49 5.82
N PRO A 90 -13.40 -3.86 5.65
CA PRO A 90 -14.44 -3.46 6.62
C PRO A 90 -14.15 -3.90 8.06
N ASN A 91 -13.42 -5.01 8.24
CA ASN A 91 -12.94 -5.47 9.55
C ASN A 91 -11.41 -5.34 9.62
N ILE A 92 -10.94 -4.21 10.15
CA ILE A 92 -9.50 -3.86 10.20
C ILE A 92 -8.67 -4.91 10.93
N SER A 93 -9.16 -5.45 12.04
CA SER A 93 -8.43 -6.45 12.83
C SER A 93 -8.21 -7.73 12.02
N LEU A 94 -9.28 -8.23 11.38
CA LEU A 94 -9.19 -9.43 10.57
C LEU A 94 -8.38 -9.18 9.28
N CYS A 95 -8.51 -8.00 8.67
CA CYS A 95 -7.71 -7.61 7.51
C CYS A 95 -6.21 -7.63 7.83
N ALA A 96 -5.81 -7.04 8.96
CA ALA A 96 -4.42 -7.04 9.41
C ALA A 96 -3.90 -8.47 9.63
N GLU A 97 -4.68 -9.33 10.29
CA GLU A 97 -4.31 -10.73 10.49
C GLU A 97 -4.17 -11.51 9.17
N GLN A 98 -5.05 -11.29 8.20
CA GLN A 98 -4.97 -11.97 6.91
C GLN A 98 -3.77 -11.48 6.09
N LEU A 99 -3.45 -10.18 6.12
CA LEU A 99 -2.27 -9.64 5.44
C LEU A 99 -0.98 -10.28 5.94
N LEU A 100 -0.86 -10.52 7.26
CA LEU A 100 0.34 -11.13 7.86
C LEU A 100 0.39 -12.66 7.71
N ARG A 101 -0.71 -13.31 7.32
CA ARG A 101 -0.79 -14.77 7.10
C ARG A 101 -0.41 -15.18 5.69
N VAL A 102 -0.07 -14.23 4.81
CA VAL A 102 0.38 -14.54 3.47
C VAL A 102 1.68 -15.34 3.56
N PRO A 103 1.75 -16.56 2.99
CA PRO A 103 2.84 -17.50 3.20
C PRO A 103 4.05 -17.16 2.31
N VAL A 104 4.67 -16.01 2.55
CA VAL A 104 5.91 -15.58 1.88
C VAL A 104 6.97 -15.27 2.93
N ASP A 105 7.99 -16.12 2.99
CA ASP A 105 9.15 -15.93 3.85
C ASP A 105 10.25 -15.19 3.07
N HIS A 106 10.17 -13.86 3.05
CA HIS A 106 11.14 -13.02 2.36
C HIS A 106 11.36 -11.70 3.12
N PRO A 107 12.61 -11.20 3.26
CA PRO A 107 12.90 -9.96 4.01
C PRO A 107 12.25 -8.70 3.42
N GLN A 108 11.89 -8.72 2.13
CA GLN A 108 11.15 -7.62 1.49
C GLN A 108 9.63 -7.64 1.74
N PHE A 109 9.09 -8.68 2.37
CA PHE A 109 7.63 -8.81 2.57
C PHE A 109 7.02 -7.57 3.22
N ASP A 110 7.60 -7.12 4.34
CA ASP A 110 7.15 -5.96 5.11
C ASP A 110 7.20 -4.67 4.28
N TYR A 111 8.25 -4.50 3.49
CA TYR A 111 8.46 -3.34 2.62
C TYR A 111 7.43 -3.30 1.50
N VAL A 112 7.23 -4.43 0.79
CA VAL A 112 6.23 -4.54 -0.27
C VAL A 112 4.82 -4.35 0.29
N LEU A 113 4.54 -4.88 1.48
CA LEU A 113 3.25 -4.69 2.15
C LEU A 113 2.97 -3.21 2.41
N VAL A 114 3.89 -2.52 3.09
CA VAL A 114 3.71 -1.09 3.42
C VAL A 114 3.66 -0.24 2.15
N GLU A 115 4.55 -0.48 1.17
CA GLU A 115 4.51 0.21 -0.13
C GLU A 115 3.19 -0.02 -0.85
N CYS A 116 2.66 -1.25 -0.87
CA CYS A 116 1.38 -1.56 -1.51
C CYS A 116 0.23 -0.78 -0.85
N LEU A 117 0.21 -0.69 0.48
CA LEU A 117 -0.83 0.06 1.21
C LEU A 117 -0.77 1.57 0.91
N PHE A 118 0.44 2.16 0.92
CA PHE A 118 0.60 3.57 0.55
C PHE A 118 0.29 3.81 -0.92
N SER A 119 0.70 2.92 -1.81
CA SER A 119 0.43 3.02 -3.25
C SER A 119 -1.07 3.02 -3.54
N GLU A 120 -1.84 2.19 -2.85
CA GLU A 120 -3.30 2.16 -2.96
C GLU A 120 -3.97 3.39 -2.34
N MET A 121 -3.45 3.87 -1.21
CA MET A 121 -3.96 5.09 -0.57
C MET A 121 -3.73 6.32 -1.44
N LEU A 122 -2.55 6.42 -2.06
CA LEU A 122 -2.09 7.57 -2.86
C LEU A 122 -2.47 7.44 -4.35
N ARG A 123 -3.27 6.43 -4.72
CA ARG A 123 -3.64 6.15 -6.11
C ARG A 123 -4.59 7.21 -6.67
N LEU A 124 -4.19 7.81 -7.80
CA LEU A 124 -5.01 8.73 -8.56
C LEU A 124 -5.86 7.98 -9.62
N PRO A 125 -7.08 8.46 -9.96
CA PRO A 125 -7.76 9.62 -9.42
C PRO A 125 -8.43 9.39 -8.05
N ARG A 126 -8.66 8.13 -7.66
CA ARG A 126 -9.16 7.68 -6.34
C ARG A 126 -8.67 6.25 -6.08
N SER A 127 -8.56 5.87 -4.81
CA SER A 127 -8.35 4.47 -4.42
C SER A 127 -9.48 3.58 -5.00
N PRO A 128 -9.15 2.48 -5.70
CA PRO A 128 -10.14 1.60 -6.32
C PRO A 128 -10.93 0.79 -5.30
N ILE A 129 -10.33 0.51 -4.14
CA ILE A 129 -10.94 -0.25 -3.05
C ILE A 129 -11.90 0.65 -2.26
N ILE A 130 -11.43 1.83 -1.85
CA ILE A 130 -12.22 2.79 -1.09
C ILE A 130 -12.73 3.86 -2.04
N ARG A 131 -13.95 3.67 -2.56
CA ARG A 131 -14.58 4.61 -3.51
C ARG A 131 -14.87 5.99 -2.91
N GLY A 132 -14.87 6.12 -1.58
CA GLY A 132 -15.01 7.38 -0.85
C GLY A 132 -13.66 8.04 -0.60
N ALA A 133 -13.36 9.13 -1.31
CA ALA A 133 -12.07 9.83 -1.24
C ALA A 133 -11.67 10.32 0.16
N SER A 134 -12.65 10.61 1.04
CA SER A 134 -12.41 11.11 2.40
C SER A 134 -12.06 10.00 3.41
N GLY A 135 -12.58 8.78 3.21
CA GLY A 135 -12.41 7.69 4.17
C GLY A 135 -11.11 6.91 4.03
N ALA A 136 -10.42 7.05 2.89
CA ALA A 136 -9.25 6.24 2.57
C ALA A 136 -8.06 6.45 3.53
N PRO A 137 -7.53 7.68 3.70
CA PRO A 137 -6.38 7.89 4.59
C PRO A 137 -6.66 7.48 6.03
N PHE A 138 -7.89 7.64 6.52
CA PHE A 138 -8.28 7.16 7.86
C PHE A 138 -8.28 5.63 7.99
N ALA A 139 -8.88 4.92 7.02
CA ALA A 139 -8.94 3.46 7.04
C ALA A 139 -7.54 2.84 6.95
N TYR A 140 -6.69 3.36 6.06
CA TYR A 140 -5.30 2.90 5.93
C TYR A 140 -4.45 3.27 7.15
N ALA A 141 -4.64 4.43 7.78
CA ALA A 141 -3.98 4.78 9.04
C ALA A 141 -4.34 3.79 10.16
N ARG A 142 -5.62 3.43 10.31
CA ARG A 142 -6.04 2.43 11.30
C ARG A 142 -5.51 1.03 10.99
N LEU A 143 -5.48 0.64 9.71
CA LEU A 143 -4.93 -0.64 9.29
C LEU A 143 -3.43 -0.73 9.57
N LEU A 144 -2.66 0.29 9.17
CA LEU A 144 -1.22 0.35 9.43
C LEU A 144 -0.92 0.39 10.93
N HIS A 145 -1.69 1.15 11.71
CA HIS A 145 -1.56 1.14 13.17
C HIS A 145 -1.82 -0.26 13.73
N ARG A 146 -2.87 -0.96 13.27
CA ARG A 146 -3.16 -2.34 13.71
C ARG A 146 -2.08 -3.33 13.28
N LEU A 147 -1.54 -3.20 12.07
CA LEU A 147 -0.42 -4.02 11.59
C LEU A 147 0.82 -3.81 12.46
N CYS A 148 1.14 -2.56 12.80
CA CYS A 148 2.26 -2.24 13.69
C CYS A 148 2.07 -2.79 15.12
N GLN A 149 0.83 -2.85 15.61
CA GLN A 149 0.53 -3.50 16.90
C GLN A 149 0.77 -5.02 16.88
N LEU A 150 0.55 -5.67 15.72
CA LEU A 150 0.79 -7.11 15.55
C LEU A 150 2.27 -7.39 15.25
N GLN A 151 2.96 -6.47 14.56
CA GLN A 151 4.36 -6.55 14.19
C GLN A 151 5.05 -5.19 14.39
N ASN A 152 5.71 -5.04 15.54
CA ASN A 152 6.50 -3.85 15.88
C ASN A 152 7.54 -3.42 14.83
N PRO A 153 8.27 -4.30 14.09
CA PRO A 153 9.26 -3.82 13.11
C PRO A 153 8.66 -2.97 11.98
N LEU A 154 7.37 -3.13 11.67
CA LEU A 154 6.69 -2.36 10.63
C LEU A 154 6.67 -0.85 10.89
N ILE A 155 6.75 -0.42 12.16
CA ILE A 155 6.78 1.02 12.50
C ILE A 155 7.95 1.69 11.78
N SER A 156 9.14 1.10 11.84
CA SER A 156 10.35 1.65 11.20
C SER A 156 10.22 1.73 9.68
N VAL A 157 9.57 0.74 9.06
CA VAL A 157 9.32 0.69 7.61
C VAL A 157 8.37 1.82 7.20
N VAL A 158 7.29 2.02 7.95
CA VAL A 158 6.33 3.11 7.72
C VAL A 158 6.99 4.49 7.87
N GLU A 159 7.77 4.68 8.93
CA GLU A 159 8.47 5.95 9.19
C GLU A 159 9.52 6.27 8.11
N THR A 160 10.25 5.25 7.65
CA THR A 160 11.23 5.37 6.56
C THR A 160 10.55 5.75 5.24
N LEU A 161 9.44 5.08 4.92
CA LEU A 161 8.66 5.39 3.72
C LEU A 161 8.09 6.80 3.77
N LEU A 162 7.48 7.21 4.90
CA LEU A 162 6.97 8.56 5.10
C LEU A 162 8.07 9.62 4.90
N THR A 163 9.25 9.41 5.51
CA THR A 163 10.39 10.32 5.36
C THR A 163 10.81 10.45 3.89
N SER A 164 10.87 9.33 3.16
CA SER A 164 11.19 9.35 1.74
C SER A 164 10.12 10.05 0.90
N LEU A 165 8.84 9.88 1.22
CA LEU A 165 7.75 10.61 0.53
C LEU A 165 7.84 12.11 0.77
N VAL A 166 8.06 12.53 2.01
CA VAL A 166 8.18 13.94 2.37
C VAL A 166 9.39 14.59 1.69
N ARG A 167 10.52 13.88 1.59
CA ARG A 167 11.70 14.33 0.81
C ARG A 167 11.39 14.54 -0.66
N ARG A 168 10.49 13.74 -1.24
CA ARG A 168 10.03 13.84 -2.63
C ARG A 168 8.75 14.66 -2.82
N SER A 169 8.31 15.37 -1.78
CA SER A 169 7.04 16.13 -1.81
C SER A 169 6.95 17.20 -2.89
N ILE A 170 8.09 17.64 -3.46
CA ILE A 170 8.12 18.64 -4.52
C ILE A 170 7.64 18.08 -5.87
N ASP A 171 7.82 16.77 -6.08
CA ASP A 171 7.43 16.05 -7.30
C ASP A 171 6.02 15.45 -7.17
N MET A 172 5.37 15.61 -6.01
CA MET A 172 4.06 15.04 -5.73
C MET A 172 2.93 15.98 -6.15
N ASP A 173 1.90 15.41 -6.77
CA ASP A 173 0.66 16.14 -7.04
C ASP A 173 0.00 16.66 -5.76
N HIS A 174 -0.66 17.81 -5.87
CA HIS A 174 -1.32 18.46 -4.74
C HIS A 174 -2.33 17.54 -4.03
N GLN A 175 -3.12 16.77 -4.79
CA GLN A 175 -4.10 15.83 -4.22
C GLN A 175 -3.41 14.72 -3.40
N THR A 176 -2.32 14.17 -3.91
CA THR A 176 -1.52 13.15 -3.24
C THR A 176 -0.92 13.70 -1.94
N LEU A 177 -0.44 14.95 -1.97
CA LEU A 177 0.08 15.63 -0.79
C LEU A 177 -1.01 15.86 0.27
N LEU A 178 -2.23 16.23 -0.15
CA LEU A 178 -3.37 16.37 0.74
C LEU A 178 -3.71 15.04 1.41
N THR A 179 -3.86 13.96 0.64
CA THR A 179 -4.15 12.61 1.17
C THR A 179 -3.05 12.13 2.13
N LEU A 180 -1.78 12.39 1.80
CA LEU A 180 -0.67 12.06 2.69
C LEU A 180 -0.73 12.88 3.99
N SER A 181 -1.10 14.16 3.92
CA SER A 181 -1.27 15.00 5.13
C SER A 181 -2.44 14.56 6.00
N ASP A 182 -3.54 14.09 5.41
CA ASP A 182 -4.66 13.46 6.15
C ASP A 182 -4.18 12.23 6.89
N PHE A 183 -3.51 11.32 6.18
CA PHE A 183 -2.95 10.12 6.76
C PHE A 183 -2.01 10.44 7.93
N PHE A 184 -1.07 11.36 7.73
CA PHE A 184 -0.09 11.70 8.77
C PHE A 184 -0.75 12.35 9.99
N GLY A 185 -1.78 13.19 9.80
CA GLY A 185 -2.58 13.74 10.89
C GLY A 185 -3.25 12.64 11.73
N TYR A 186 -3.80 11.59 11.10
CA TYR A 186 -4.33 10.43 11.82
C TYR A 186 -3.23 9.60 12.49
N TRP A 187 -2.11 9.40 11.80
CA TRP A 187 -0.97 8.63 12.30
C TRP A 187 -0.40 9.23 13.59
N LEU A 188 -0.22 10.55 13.65
CA LEU A 188 0.23 11.25 14.86
C LEU A 188 -0.69 11.02 16.06
N ASN A 189 -2.00 11.02 15.82
CA ASN A 189 -2.98 10.79 16.87
C ASN A 189 -3.09 9.33 17.30
N ALA A 190 -2.79 8.38 16.40
CA ALA A 190 -2.86 6.94 16.71
C ALA A 190 -1.89 6.53 17.82
N TRP A 191 -0.72 7.19 17.90
CA TRP A 191 0.33 6.90 18.87
C TRP A 191 0.33 7.82 20.09
N GLY A 192 -0.53 8.84 20.13
CA GLY A 192 -0.78 9.66 21.31
C GLY A 192 0.39 10.55 21.77
N GLY A 193 1.36 10.87 20.91
CA GLY A 193 2.54 11.64 21.32
C GLY A 193 3.43 12.13 20.18
N PRO A 194 4.54 12.84 20.49
CA PRO A 194 5.50 13.30 19.49
C PRO A 194 6.09 12.12 18.74
N SER A 195 5.87 12.10 17.43
CA SER A 195 6.67 11.23 16.55
C SER A 195 8.04 11.86 16.39
N LYS A 196 9.10 11.05 16.51
CA LYS A 196 10.48 11.45 16.20
C LYS A 196 10.60 12.09 14.81
N LEU A 197 9.72 11.69 13.88
CA LEU A 197 9.62 12.28 12.54
C LEU A 197 9.32 13.79 12.57
N LEU A 198 8.46 14.26 13.48
CA LEU A 198 8.15 15.68 13.57
C LEU A 198 9.37 16.47 14.05
N GLU A 199 10.12 15.96 15.03
CA GLU A 199 11.35 16.60 15.49
C GLU A 199 12.39 16.68 14.35
N GLU A 200 12.55 15.58 13.61
CA GLU A 200 13.44 15.53 12.44
C GLU A 200 13.02 16.50 11.33
N TRP A 201 11.72 16.64 11.05
CA TRP A 201 11.25 17.47 9.94
C TRP A 201 11.07 18.95 10.32
N VAL A 202 10.75 19.26 11.58
CA VAL A 202 10.65 20.64 12.10
C VAL A 202 12.05 21.23 12.30
N GLY A 203 13.02 20.43 12.73
CA GLY A 203 14.45 20.83 12.73
C GLY A 203 14.96 21.20 11.33
N VAL A 204 14.27 20.75 10.28
CA VAL A 204 14.52 21.09 8.87
C VAL A 204 13.74 22.34 8.46
N GLY A 205 13.72 23.41 9.28
CA GLY A 205 13.10 24.72 8.96
C GLY A 205 13.50 25.35 7.61
N ARG A 206 14.49 24.76 6.92
CA ARG A 206 14.94 25.04 5.54
C ARG A 206 14.35 24.11 4.46
N GLY A 207 13.30 23.34 4.75
CA GLY A 207 12.66 22.46 3.79
C GLY A 207 11.95 23.21 2.65
N PRO A 208 11.70 22.55 1.49
CA PRO A 208 10.97 23.13 0.37
C PRO A 208 9.54 23.53 0.76
N PRO A 209 8.89 24.45 0.03
CA PRO A 209 7.56 24.94 0.36
C PRO A 209 6.50 23.83 0.44
N SER A 210 6.64 22.75 -0.35
CA SER A 210 5.79 21.55 -0.32
C SER A 210 5.84 20.84 1.03
N THR A 211 7.03 20.66 1.61
CA THR A 211 7.23 20.05 2.92
C THR A 211 6.61 20.91 4.03
N LYS A 212 6.80 22.23 3.97
CA LYS A 212 6.20 23.17 4.94
C LYS A 212 4.67 23.13 4.88
N LEU A 213 4.11 23.11 3.68
CA LEU A 213 2.66 22.99 3.48
C LEU A 213 2.15 21.65 4.03
N PHE A 214 2.83 20.54 3.73
CA PHE A 214 2.49 19.22 4.23
C PHE A 214 2.46 19.19 5.77
N ILE A 215 3.52 19.66 6.43
CA ILE A 215 3.62 19.69 7.90
C ILE A 215 2.50 20.55 8.48
N LYS A 216 2.28 21.76 7.94
CA LYS A 216 1.21 22.66 8.39
C LYS A 216 -0.16 21.99 8.31
N LEU A 217 -0.48 21.37 7.18
CA LEU A 217 -1.77 20.72 6.97
C LEU A 217 -1.95 19.50 7.87
N ALA A 218 -0.90 18.70 8.05
CA ALA A 218 -0.96 17.53 8.91
C ALA A 218 -1.13 17.90 10.38
N LEU A 219 -0.43 18.93 10.86
CA LEU A 219 -0.58 19.45 12.22
C LEU A 219 -1.95 20.07 12.45
N GLU A 220 -2.46 20.87 11.50
CA GLU A 220 -3.82 21.42 11.60
C GLU A 220 -4.87 20.32 11.73
N LYS A 221 -4.72 19.22 10.98
CA LYS A 221 -5.59 18.05 11.08
C LYS A 221 -5.40 17.30 12.39
N ALA A 222 -4.17 17.16 12.85
CA ALA A 222 -3.89 16.54 14.14
C ALA A 222 -4.53 17.32 15.30
N MET A 223 -4.45 18.65 15.28
CA MET A 223 -5.07 19.56 16.26
C MET A 223 -6.61 19.57 16.22
N ARG A 224 -7.22 19.18 15.10
CA ARG A 224 -8.69 19.03 15.05
C ARG A 224 -9.17 17.77 15.76
N ILE A 225 -8.29 16.77 15.90
CA ILE A 225 -8.59 15.48 16.52
C ILE A 225 -8.18 15.49 18.00
N ASN A 226 -7.05 16.13 18.33
CA ASN A 226 -6.55 16.31 19.69
C ASN A 226 -6.49 17.79 20.08
N TYR A 227 -6.86 18.13 21.33
CA TYR A 227 -6.87 19.52 21.80
C TYR A 227 -5.48 20.20 21.70
N PRO A 228 -5.41 21.52 21.46
CA PRO A 228 -4.18 22.27 21.16
C PRO A 228 -3.04 22.11 22.17
N ASP A 229 -3.34 21.89 23.45
CA ASP A 229 -2.35 21.88 24.53
C ASP A 229 -1.32 20.75 24.40
N ALA A 230 -1.69 19.62 23.76
CA ALA A 230 -0.77 18.52 23.50
C ALA A 230 0.23 18.82 22.35
N LEU A 231 -0.08 19.80 21.49
CA LEU A 231 0.67 20.13 20.28
C LEU A 231 1.32 21.53 20.31
N CYS A 232 0.91 22.42 21.22
CA CYS A 232 1.50 23.76 21.43
C CYS A 232 2.97 23.74 21.90
N MET A 233 3.48 22.59 22.33
CA MET A 233 4.91 22.42 22.66
C MET A 233 5.82 22.45 21.41
N TYR A 234 5.27 22.42 20.18
CA TYR A 234 6.05 22.27 18.94
C TYR A 234 6.08 23.51 18.03
N THR A 235 5.27 24.53 18.30
CA THR A 235 5.19 25.76 17.46
C THR A 235 5.93 26.96 18.04
N SER A 236 6.52 26.81 19.23
CA SER A 236 7.19 27.87 19.99
C SER A 236 8.73 27.84 19.88
N SER A 237 9.30 26.97 19.04
CA SER A 237 10.75 26.87 18.79
C SER A 237 11.13 27.30 17.38
#